data_AF-A0A0M3J2Z8-F1
#
_entry.id   AF-A0A0M3J2Z8-F1
#
_cell.length_a   1.000
_cell.length_b   1.000
_cell.length_c   1.000
_cell.angle_alpha   90.00
_cell.angle_beta   90.00
_cell.angle_gamma   90.00
#
_symmetry.space_group_name_H-M   'P 1'
#
loop_
_entity.id
_entity.type
_entity.pdbx_description
1 polymer ?
#
loop_
_entity_poly.entity_id
_entity_poly.type
_entity_poly.pdbx_seq_one_letter_code
_entity_poly.pdbx_strand_id
1 'polypeptide(L)'
;DGLVRFRYWTSPGVSVRVCFRRPGAGKRFDWCSAELTTGDPGPALITIPGSILHKFELVIEARNFIFQAFGMAGGLCVLDDISYTAKAVRNCRLEPHQDALIDPSKRSCMAVQCSFDEYGSYPVVEECLRRNIHETPSSTPGTGWHLSASAVGNYHTGIRKPLAGRYAYVHGPGSKVFWLSQFSLPRDAVLEFCYYRAFRNARLAIYNEQASSENRTQLYESDEIDSNPHEWVCDGVRLPKGDYASVYFVAEKLSNEYAYLALDQIGLADPLRAVSMCQSQMTNAATSSHLSSQLLLLKSAKIFPSPTQIRKKPEISSILEI
;
A
#
# COMPACT_ATOMS: atom_id res chain seq x y z
N ASP A 1 3.45 24.39 6.84
CA ASP A 1 4.75 23.92 7.37
C ASP A 1 4.93 24.29 8.82
N GLY A 2 5.77 23.53 9.50
CA GLY A 2 6.17 23.76 10.89
C GLY A 2 7.64 24.15 10.95
N LEU A 3 8.01 24.90 11.97
CA LEU A 3 9.36 25.41 12.17
C LEU A 3 9.93 24.81 13.44
N VAL A 4 11.02 24.08 13.33
CA VAL A 4 11.78 23.57 14.46
C VAL A 4 12.96 24.49 14.72
N ARG A 5 13.10 24.93 15.97
CA ARG A 5 14.22 25.70 16.48
C ARG A 5 14.85 24.98 17.65
N PHE A 6 16.16 24.91 17.67
CA PHE A 6 16.93 24.50 18.85
C PHE A 6 18.35 25.06 18.76
N ARG A 7 19.05 25.07 19.88
CA ARG A 7 20.50 25.30 19.92
C ARG A 7 21.19 23.97 20.00
N TYR A 8 22.33 23.85 19.32
CA TYR A 8 23.14 22.65 19.41
C TYR A 8 24.62 22.97 19.51
N TRP A 9 25.34 22.05 20.15
CA TRP A 9 26.80 21.98 20.16
C TRP A 9 27.20 20.54 19.90
N THR A 10 28.13 20.33 18.98
CA THR A 10 28.66 19.00 18.67
C THR A 10 30.17 18.92 18.76
N SER A 11 30.69 17.78 19.20
CA SER A 11 32.11 17.47 19.08
C SER A 11 32.50 17.17 17.62
N PRO A 12 33.76 17.34 17.21
CA PRO A 12 34.19 17.05 15.84
C PRO A 12 33.78 15.64 15.38
N GLY A 13 33.18 15.57 14.19
CA GLY A 13 32.71 14.33 13.58
C GLY A 13 31.27 13.94 13.94
N VAL A 14 30.68 14.48 15.01
CA VAL A 14 29.25 14.25 15.31
C VAL A 14 28.39 15.10 14.39
N SER A 15 27.35 14.51 13.79
CA SER A 15 26.38 15.23 12.95
C SER A 15 24.97 15.13 13.52
N VAL A 16 24.19 16.19 13.36
CA VAL A 16 22.79 16.27 13.81
C VAL A 16 21.89 16.49 12.61
N ARG A 17 20.72 15.86 12.60
CA ARG A 17 19.66 16.12 11.61
C ARG A 17 18.29 16.02 12.27
N VAL A 18 17.31 16.67 11.65
CA VAL A 18 15.91 16.63 12.11
C VAL A 18 15.11 15.80 11.13
N CYS A 19 14.39 14.83 11.63
CA CYS A 19 13.49 13.99 10.84
C CYS A 19 12.08 14.05 11.42
N PHE A 20 11.10 13.67 10.61
CA PHE A 20 9.79 13.30 11.14
C PHE A 20 9.40 11.91 10.66
N ARG A 21 8.58 11.25 11.46
CA ARG A 21 8.06 9.93 11.18
C ARG A 21 6.65 9.77 11.72
N ARG A 22 5.91 8.79 11.22
CA ARG A 22 4.64 8.37 11.84
C ARG A 22 4.87 7.82 13.25
N PRO A 23 3.92 8.01 14.19
CA PRO A 23 4.02 7.42 15.51
C PRO A 23 4.20 5.91 15.45
N GLY A 24 5.22 5.39 16.15
CA GLY A 24 5.54 3.96 16.15
C GLY A 24 6.29 3.42 14.91
N ALA A 25 6.74 4.26 13.98
CA ALA A 25 7.47 3.82 12.78
C ALA A 25 8.91 3.33 13.03
N GLY A 26 9.41 3.40 14.26
CA GLY A 26 10.77 3.00 14.63
C GLY A 26 11.81 3.83 13.86
N LYS A 27 12.81 3.18 13.24
CA LYS A 27 13.90 3.86 12.51
C LYS A 27 13.52 4.30 11.08
N ARG A 28 12.25 4.20 10.68
CA ARG A 28 11.76 4.64 9.36
C ARG A 28 11.32 6.08 9.46
N PHE A 29 11.97 6.96 8.71
CA PHE A 29 11.64 8.38 8.63
C PHE A 29 10.89 8.68 7.35
N ASP A 30 9.85 9.51 7.43
CA ASP A 30 9.12 9.98 6.25
C ASP A 30 9.93 11.06 5.52
N TRP A 31 10.70 11.85 6.28
CA TRP A 31 11.61 12.86 5.77
C TRP A 31 12.69 13.20 6.81
N CYS A 32 13.85 13.63 6.33
CA CYS A 32 14.93 14.16 7.14
C CYS A 32 15.53 15.41 6.48
N SER A 33 15.96 16.35 7.32
CA SER A 33 16.79 17.48 6.89
C SER A 33 18.17 17.01 6.44
N ALA A 34 18.87 17.88 5.73
CA ALA A 34 20.32 17.76 5.59
C ALA A 34 20.99 17.78 6.97
N GLU A 35 22.21 17.25 7.03
CA GLU A 35 23.03 17.28 8.24
C GLU A 35 23.40 18.73 8.58
N LEU A 36 23.27 19.08 9.86
CA LEU A 36 23.60 20.39 10.39
C LEU A 36 25.12 20.48 10.53
N THR A 37 25.79 20.92 9.48
CA THR A 37 27.26 21.09 9.43
C THR A 37 27.69 22.55 9.50
N THR A 38 26.76 23.49 9.45
CA THR A 38 27.04 24.93 9.35
C THR A 38 26.63 25.65 10.63
N GLY A 39 27.59 26.32 11.28
CA GLY A 39 27.35 27.11 12.49
C GLY A 39 27.32 26.29 13.78
N ASP A 40 28.29 25.40 13.99
CA ASP A 40 28.48 24.65 15.24
C ASP A 40 29.50 25.37 16.16
N PRO A 41 29.12 25.77 17.39
CA PRO A 41 27.78 25.74 17.96
C PRO A 41 26.86 26.84 17.42
N GLY A 42 25.57 26.56 17.34
CA GLY A 42 24.65 27.56 16.83
C GLY A 42 23.18 27.15 16.81
N PRO A 43 22.31 28.11 16.45
CA PRO A 43 20.89 27.88 16.34
C PRO A 43 20.58 27.09 15.06
N ALA A 44 19.92 25.96 15.22
CA ALA A 44 19.31 25.23 14.14
C ALA A 44 17.91 25.79 13.85
N LEU A 45 17.64 26.10 12.59
CA LEU A 45 16.33 26.54 12.11
C LEU A 45 15.92 25.64 10.94
N ILE A 46 15.01 24.69 11.19
CA ILE A 46 14.59 23.71 10.19
C ILE A 46 13.09 23.88 9.90
N THR A 47 12.77 24.08 8.63
CA THR A 47 11.39 24.04 8.15
C THR A 47 10.99 22.60 7.82
N ILE A 48 9.90 22.13 8.43
CA ILE A 48 9.34 20.81 8.19
C ILE A 48 8.14 20.92 7.25
N PRO A 49 8.23 20.33 6.04
CA PRO A 49 7.14 20.37 5.07
C PRO A 49 5.93 19.57 5.57
N GLY A 50 4.72 20.13 5.42
CA GLY A 50 3.47 19.35 5.56
C GLY A 50 3.12 18.85 6.97
N SER A 51 3.85 19.25 8.01
CA SER A 51 3.72 18.77 9.40
C SER A 51 2.38 19.06 10.11
N ILE A 52 1.39 19.62 9.42
CA ILE A 52 0.10 20.01 10.02
C ILE A 52 -1.03 19.04 9.64
N LEU A 53 -0.80 18.11 8.71
CA LEU A 53 -1.87 17.29 8.13
C LEU A 53 -2.14 15.95 8.86
N HIS A 54 -1.23 15.49 9.70
CA HIS A 54 -1.38 14.22 10.44
C HIS A 54 -0.52 14.21 11.70
N LYS A 55 -0.79 13.26 12.61
CA LYS A 55 0.06 13.05 13.79
C LYS A 55 1.42 12.52 13.35
N PHE A 56 2.50 13.09 13.87
CA PHE A 56 3.88 12.70 13.59
C PHE A 56 4.72 12.76 14.87
N GLU A 57 5.84 12.08 14.86
CA GLU A 57 6.91 12.20 15.84
C GLU A 57 8.04 13.04 15.24
N LEU A 58 8.44 14.08 15.95
CA LEU A 58 9.63 14.85 15.63
C LEU A 58 10.85 14.14 16.22
N VAL A 59 11.85 13.84 15.40
CA VAL A 59 13.06 13.14 15.84
C VAL A 59 14.28 13.97 15.49
N ILE A 60 15.03 14.39 16.52
CA ILE A 60 16.36 14.97 16.36
C ILE A 60 17.36 13.85 16.51
N GLU A 61 18.04 13.51 15.42
CA GLU A 61 18.98 12.39 15.37
C GLU A 61 20.42 12.91 15.34
N ALA A 62 21.20 12.51 16.34
CA ALA A 62 22.64 12.72 16.38
C ALA A 62 23.37 11.43 15.99
N ARG A 63 24.42 11.55 15.17
CA ARG A 63 25.16 10.42 14.60
C ARG A 63 26.67 10.63 14.69
N ASN A 64 27.40 9.55 14.47
CA ASN A 64 28.85 9.55 14.30
C ASN A 64 29.63 9.99 15.55
N PHE A 65 29.30 9.40 16.70
CA PHE A 65 29.99 9.57 17.99
C PHE A 65 31.34 8.84 18.06
N ILE A 66 32.15 8.96 17.00
CA ILE A 66 33.41 8.21 16.82
C ILE A 66 34.61 9.15 17.03
N PHE A 67 34.48 10.16 17.89
CA PHE A 67 35.59 11.05 18.21
C PHE A 67 36.60 10.34 19.11
N GLN A 68 37.88 10.40 18.75
CA GLN A 68 39.00 9.85 19.51
C GLN A 68 40.07 10.91 19.67
N ALA A 69 40.15 11.53 20.85
CA ALA A 69 41.23 12.44 21.20
C ALA A 69 41.48 12.43 22.71
N PHE A 70 42.73 12.72 23.10
CA PHE A 70 43.13 12.85 24.51
C PHE A 70 42.80 11.65 25.39
N GLY A 71 42.86 10.43 24.84
CA GLY A 71 42.59 9.19 25.58
C GLY A 71 41.10 8.94 25.89
N MET A 72 40.19 9.78 25.41
CA MET A 72 38.74 9.57 25.49
C MET A 72 38.20 9.14 24.13
N ALA A 73 37.32 8.13 24.15
CA ALA A 73 36.59 7.66 22.98
C ALA A 73 35.11 8.00 23.16
N GLY A 74 34.51 8.60 22.13
CA GLY A 74 33.12 9.03 22.11
C GLY A 74 32.97 10.48 21.68
N GLY A 75 31.86 10.80 21.01
CA GLY A 75 31.47 12.17 20.73
C GLY A 75 30.54 12.75 21.80
N LEU A 76 30.24 14.03 21.71
CA LEU A 76 29.24 14.71 22.52
C LEU A 76 28.32 15.54 21.61
N CYS A 77 27.02 15.50 21.91
CA CYS A 77 25.99 16.33 21.29
C CYS A 77 25.14 16.91 22.42
N VAL A 78 25.04 18.23 22.49
CA VAL A 78 24.16 18.94 23.42
C VAL A 78 23.05 19.60 22.62
N LEU A 79 21.81 19.39 23.01
CA LEU A 79 20.63 20.02 22.43
C LEU A 79 19.96 20.86 23.52
N ASP A 80 19.60 22.09 23.19
CA ASP A 80 18.97 23.02 24.12
C ASP A 80 17.90 23.88 23.42
N ASP A 81 17.02 24.52 24.19
CA ASP A 81 15.99 25.45 23.71
C ASP A 81 15.13 24.89 22.55
N ILE A 82 14.74 23.60 22.63
CA ILE A 82 13.95 22.95 21.58
C ILE A 82 12.54 23.54 21.56
N SER A 83 12.15 24.08 20.41
CA SER A 83 10.83 24.65 20.15
C SER A 83 10.31 24.23 18.78
N TYR A 84 9.01 23.94 18.72
CA TYR A 84 8.30 23.67 17.47
C TYR A 84 7.14 24.65 17.33
N THR A 85 7.18 25.44 16.27
CA THR A 85 6.14 26.43 15.96
C THR A 85 5.48 26.06 14.65
N ALA A 86 4.17 25.80 14.68
CA ALA A 86 3.38 25.59 13.49
C ALA A 86 2.12 26.45 13.53
N LYS A 87 1.66 26.89 12.35
CA LYS A 87 0.37 27.58 12.24
C LYS A 87 -0.74 26.54 12.37
N ALA A 88 -1.51 26.61 13.45
CA ALA A 88 -2.71 25.78 13.60
C ALA A 88 -3.70 26.09 12.47
N VAL A 89 -4.34 25.05 11.94
CA VAL A 89 -5.32 25.10 10.82
C VAL A 89 -6.45 26.12 11.05
N ARG A 90 -6.73 26.52 12.31
CA ARG A 90 -7.78 27.49 12.66
C ARG A 90 -7.52 28.93 12.15
N ASN A 91 -6.28 29.31 11.84
CA ASN A 91 -5.96 30.64 11.28
C ASN A 91 -5.64 30.61 9.76
N CYS A 92 -5.91 29.50 9.08
CA CYS A 92 -5.61 29.32 7.66
C CYS A 92 -6.72 29.77 6.70
N ARG A 93 -7.63 30.67 7.12
CA ARG A 93 -8.79 31.12 6.30
C ARG A 93 -8.40 31.78 4.95
N LEU A 94 -7.14 32.16 4.79
CA LEU A 94 -6.58 32.82 3.60
C LEU A 94 -5.48 31.99 2.91
N GLU A 95 -5.17 30.79 3.39
CA GLU A 95 -4.29 29.86 2.68
C GLU A 95 -5.18 28.93 1.84
N PRO A 96 -4.81 28.58 0.59
CA PRO A 96 -5.61 27.68 -0.22
C PRO A 96 -5.74 26.33 0.51
N HIS A 97 -6.94 26.07 1.05
CA HIS A 97 -7.27 24.78 1.60
C HIS A 97 -7.12 23.75 0.47
N GLN A 98 -6.41 22.64 0.72
CA GLN A 98 -6.55 21.50 -0.18
C GLN A 98 -8.03 21.12 -0.15
N ASP A 99 -8.64 21.15 -1.33
CA ASP A 99 -10.03 20.73 -1.49
C ASP A 99 -10.21 19.36 -0.85
N ALA A 100 -11.35 19.18 -0.17
CA ALA A 100 -11.68 17.90 0.41
C ALA A 100 -11.57 16.84 -0.69
N LEU A 101 -10.77 15.80 -0.43
CA LEU A 101 -10.58 14.73 -1.40
C LEU A 101 -11.95 14.13 -1.74
N ILE A 102 -12.29 14.17 -3.03
CA ILE A 102 -13.55 13.65 -3.52
C ILE A 102 -13.43 12.13 -3.55
N ASP A 103 -14.29 11.45 -2.80
CA ASP A 103 -14.38 10.00 -2.80
C ASP A 103 -15.11 9.51 -4.06
N PRO A 104 -14.80 8.31 -4.58
CA PRO A 104 -15.54 7.73 -5.70
C PRO A 104 -17.02 7.55 -5.37
N SER A 105 -17.86 7.57 -6.41
CA SER A 105 -19.28 7.29 -6.23
C SER A 105 -19.51 5.88 -5.69
N LYS A 106 -20.62 5.66 -4.97
CA LYS A 106 -21.04 4.33 -4.51
C LYS A 106 -21.09 3.31 -5.65
N ARG A 107 -21.54 3.75 -6.83
CA ARG A 107 -21.59 2.92 -8.06
C ARG A 107 -20.19 2.54 -8.54
N SER A 108 -19.24 3.46 -8.54
CA SER A 108 -17.84 3.17 -8.89
C SER A 108 -17.22 2.16 -7.92
N CYS A 109 -17.50 2.31 -6.63
CA CYS A 109 -17.03 1.36 -5.62
C CYS A 109 -17.67 -0.03 -5.78
N MET A 110 -18.97 -0.10 -6.06
CA MET A 110 -19.66 -1.35 -6.39
C MET A 110 -19.10 -2.04 -7.64
N ALA A 111 -18.65 -1.26 -8.62
CA ALA A 111 -18.14 -1.78 -9.88
C ALA A 111 -16.74 -2.39 -9.78
N VAL A 112 -15.94 -1.99 -8.78
CA VAL A 112 -14.52 -2.35 -8.63
C VAL A 112 -14.26 -3.26 -7.44
N GLN A 113 -14.93 -3.04 -6.32
CA GLN A 113 -14.59 -3.74 -5.07
C GLN A 113 -15.07 -5.20 -5.09
N CYS A 114 -14.13 -6.12 -4.89
CA CYS A 114 -14.40 -7.55 -4.94
C CYS A 114 -13.54 -8.34 -3.94
N SER A 115 -14.18 -8.80 -2.86
CA SER A 115 -13.54 -9.65 -1.83
C SER A 115 -13.92 -11.12 -1.94
N PHE A 116 -14.76 -11.50 -2.91
CA PHE A 116 -15.24 -12.87 -3.17
C PHE A 116 -15.99 -13.59 -2.01
N ASP A 117 -16.05 -12.98 -0.83
CA ASP A 117 -16.74 -13.47 0.36
C ASP A 117 -18.25 -13.18 0.34
N GLU A 118 -19.04 -14.22 0.63
CA GLU A 118 -20.50 -14.24 0.62
C GLU A 118 -21.14 -13.38 1.75
N TYR A 119 -20.36 -13.05 2.79
CA TYR A 119 -20.80 -12.28 3.96
C TYR A 119 -20.64 -10.76 3.82
N GLY A 120 -20.39 -10.25 2.61
CA GLY A 120 -20.55 -8.83 2.32
C GLY A 120 -22.03 -8.47 2.26
N SER A 121 -22.60 -7.98 3.36
CA SER A 121 -24.01 -7.58 3.47
C SER A 121 -24.37 -6.35 2.62
N TYR A 122 -24.21 -6.39 1.29
CA TYR A 122 -24.66 -5.35 0.33
C TYR A 122 -24.60 -5.90 -1.11
N PRO A 123 -25.42 -5.41 -2.08
CA PRO A 123 -25.38 -5.75 -3.53
C PRO A 123 -24.03 -5.55 -4.27
N VAL A 124 -22.94 -5.26 -3.54
CA VAL A 124 -21.58 -5.01 -4.05
C VAL A 124 -20.89 -6.33 -4.47
N VAL A 125 -21.09 -7.41 -3.69
CA VAL A 125 -20.44 -8.71 -3.96
C VAL A 125 -21.10 -9.44 -5.14
N GLU A 126 -22.40 -9.20 -5.35
CA GLU A 126 -23.19 -9.87 -6.38
C GLU A 126 -22.75 -9.49 -7.79
N GLU A 127 -22.37 -8.24 -8.07
CA GLU A 127 -22.08 -7.81 -9.44
C GLU A 127 -20.71 -8.27 -9.95
N CYS A 128 -19.70 -8.31 -9.08
CA CYS A 128 -18.38 -8.85 -9.41
C CYS A 128 -18.43 -10.36 -9.68
N LEU A 129 -19.13 -11.10 -8.80
CA LEU A 129 -19.27 -12.55 -8.89
C LEU A 129 -20.18 -12.96 -10.05
N ARG A 130 -21.39 -12.40 -10.16
CA ARG A 130 -22.41 -12.81 -11.14
C ARG A 130 -21.96 -12.65 -12.59
N ARG A 131 -21.09 -11.68 -12.89
CA ARG A 131 -20.57 -11.47 -14.26
C ARG A 131 -19.44 -12.40 -14.62
N ASN A 132 -18.54 -12.64 -13.67
CA ASN A 132 -17.30 -13.35 -13.94
C ASN A 132 -17.36 -14.83 -13.55
N ILE A 133 -18.25 -15.23 -12.66
CA ILE A 133 -18.26 -16.56 -12.05
C ILE A 133 -19.69 -17.11 -12.10
N HIS A 134 -19.92 -18.07 -13.00
CA HIS A 134 -21.19 -18.78 -13.08
C HIS A 134 -21.24 -19.84 -11.97
N GLU A 135 -22.07 -19.62 -10.95
CA GLU A 135 -22.40 -20.66 -9.95
C GLU A 135 -23.47 -21.65 -10.45
N THR A 136 -24.08 -21.43 -11.64
CA THR A 136 -25.17 -22.27 -12.18
C THR A 136 -24.89 -22.87 -13.57
N PRO A 137 -25.40 -24.08 -13.87
CA PRO A 137 -25.20 -24.75 -15.16
C PRO A 137 -26.16 -24.18 -16.21
N SER A 138 -25.86 -22.99 -16.74
CA SER A 138 -26.66 -22.38 -17.81
C SER A 138 -25.74 -21.90 -18.94
N SER A 139 -25.52 -22.79 -19.92
CA SER A 139 -25.37 -22.60 -21.38
C SER A 139 -24.57 -21.41 -21.96
N THR A 140 -23.85 -20.64 -21.15
CA THR A 140 -22.98 -19.54 -21.59
C THR A 140 -21.55 -19.96 -21.26
N PRO A 141 -20.59 -19.89 -22.19
CA PRO A 141 -19.21 -20.25 -21.89
C PRO A 141 -18.70 -19.30 -20.79
N GLY A 142 -18.59 -19.82 -19.57
CA GLY A 142 -18.07 -19.05 -18.45
C GLY A 142 -16.65 -18.57 -18.75
N THR A 143 -16.24 -17.51 -18.06
CA THR A 143 -14.90 -16.90 -18.16
C THR A 143 -13.75 -17.86 -17.80
N GLY A 144 -14.08 -19.04 -17.27
CA GLY A 144 -13.18 -20.04 -16.70
C GLY A 144 -12.77 -19.75 -15.26
N TRP A 145 -13.31 -18.70 -14.64
CA TRP A 145 -13.07 -18.39 -13.23
C TRP A 145 -14.07 -19.12 -12.33
N HIS A 146 -13.55 -19.62 -11.22
CA HIS A 146 -14.25 -20.43 -10.22
C HIS A 146 -14.01 -19.86 -8.83
N LEU A 147 -14.85 -20.20 -7.87
CA LEU A 147 -14.69 -19.82 -6.46
C LEU A 147 -14.25 -21.00 -5.62
N SER A 148 -13.39 -20.75 -4.66
CA SER A 148 -13.07 -21.72 -3.62
C SER A 148 -12.82 -21.02 -2.28
N ALA A 149 -13.22 -21.68 -1.19
CA ALA A 149 -12.84 -21.31 0.17
C ALA A 149 -11.69 -22.19 0.72
N SER A 150 -11.32 -23.24 -0.01
CA SER A 150 -10.32 -24.24 0.41
C SER A 150 -9.22 -24.39 -0.64
N ALA A 151 -8.13 -25.09 -0.29
CA ALA A 151 -7.08 -25.43 -1.24
C ALA A 151 -7.64 -26.11 -2.51
N VAL A 152 -7.05 -25.82 -3.67
CA VAL A 152 -7.47 -26.37 -4.97
C VAL A 152 -6.26 -26.89 -5.74
N GLY A 153 -6.43 -28.01 -6.43
CA GLY A 153 -5.39 -28.63 -7.25
C GLY A 153 -4.44 -29.51 -6.44
N ASN A 154 -3.41 -30.01 -7.11
CA ASN A 154 -2.41 -30.87 -6.46
C ASN A 154 -1.45 -30.05 -5.57
N TYR A 155 -0.67 -30.74 -4.73
CA TYR A 155 0.24 -30.06 -3.80
C TYR A 155 1.37 -29.26 -4.49
N HIS A 156 1.80 -29.65 -5.69
CA HIS A 156 2.96 -29.07 -6.38
C HIS A 156 2.67 -27.84 -7.24
N THR A 157 1.45 -27.75 -7.76
CA THR A 157 1.04 -26.69 -8.70
C THR A 157 -0.32 -26.10 -8.36
N GLY A 158 -0.96 -26.55 -7.28
CA GLY A 158 -2.22 -26.02 -6.80
C GLY A 158 -2.07 -24.85 -5.81
N ILE A 159 -3.22 -24.28 -5.50
CA ILE A 159 -3.39 -23.22 -4.49
C ILE A 159 -3.53 -23.90 -3.14
N ARG A 160 -2.57 -23.68 -2.25
CA ARG A 160 -2.46 -24.46 -1.01
C ARG A 160 -3.28 -23.91 0.14
N LYS A 161 -3.59 -22.61 0.12
CA LYS A 161 -4.33 -21.94 1.18
C LYS A 161 -5.07 -20.72 0.64
N PRO A 162 -6.27 -20.41 1.15
CA PRO A 162 -6.90 -19.12 0.94
C PRO A 162 -6.08 -17.99 1.59
N LEU A 163 -6.29 -16.74 1.14
CA LEU A 163 -5.68 -15.58 1.77
C LEU A 163 -6.38 -15.22 3.09
N ALA A 164 -7.70 -15.01 3.03
CA ALA A 164 -8.53 -14.75 4.20
C ALA A 164 -9.86 -15.49 4.14
N GLY A 165 -10.52 -15.48 2.98
CA GLY A 165 -11.84 -16.08 2.77
C GLY A 165 -11.93 -16.84 1.44
N ARG A 166 -13.08 -16.72 0.79
CA ARG A 166 -13.27 -17.21 -0.58
C ARG A 166 -12.38 -16.41 -1.53
N TYR A 167 -11.89 -17.06 -2.57
CA TYR A 167 -11.09 -16.43 -3.61
C TYR A 167 -11.53 -16.92 -4.99
N ALA A 168 -11.28 -16.12 -6.02
CA ALA A 168 -11.48 -16.53 -7.40
C ALA A 168 -10.23 -17.20 -7.93
N TYR A 169 -10.38 -18.30 -8.67
CA TYR A 169 -9.27 -18.99 -9.30
C TYR A 169 -9.60 -19.49 -10.69
N VAL A 170 -8.56 -19.78 -11.44
CA VAL A 170 -8.64 -20.33 -12.78
C VAL A 170 -7.52 -21.32 -13.00
N HIS A 171 -7.74 -22.26 -13.93
CA HIS A 171 -6.71 -23.17 -14.40
C HIS A 171 -6.70 -23.28 -15.92
N GLY A 172 -5.58 -23.77 -16.45
CA GLY A 172 -5.37 -23.90 -17.88
C GLY A 172 -6.14 -25.06 -18.54
N PRO A 173 -5.93 -25.25 -19.85
CA PRO A 173 -4.98 -24.49 -20.68
C PRO A 173 -5.51 -23.14 -21.20
N GLY A 174 -4.59 -22.30 -21.70
CA GLY A 174 -4.88 -21.06 -22.43
C GLY A 174 -4.85 -19.80 -21.57
N SER A 175 -5.46 -18.73 -22.07
CA SER A 175 -5.66 -17.48 -21.33
C SER A 175 -7.10 -17.35 -20.86
N LYS A 176 -7.30 -16.74 -19.69
CA LYS A 176 -8.61 -16.58 -19.05
C LYS A 176 -8.74 -15.15 -18.51
N VAL A 177 -9.92 -14.57 -18.65
CA VAL A 177 -10.13 -13.12 -18.43
C VAL A 177 -11.18 -12.92 -17.34
N PHE A 178 -10.85 -12.11 -16.36
CA PHE A 178 -11.75 -11.58 -15.36
C PHE A 178 -11.81 -10.07 -15.53
N TRP A 179 -12.98 -9.44 -15.44
CA TRP A 179 -13.07 -8.00 -15.67
C TRP A 179 -13.99 -7.29 -14.70
N LEU A 180 -13.64 -6.03 -14.46
CA LEU A 180 -14.42 -5.08 -13.67
C LEU A 180 -15.34 -4.28 -14.60
N SER A 181 -16.51 -3.89 -14.10
CA SER A 181 -17.48 -3.13 -14.89
C SER A 181 -17.09 -1.67 -15.04
N GLN A 182 -17.82 -0.90 -15.83
CA GLN A 182 -17.56 0.53 -16.03
C GLN A 182 -17.61 1.33 -14.71
N PHE A 183 -16.61 2.18 -14.48
CA PHE A 183 -16.56 3.08 -13.32
C PHE A 183 -15.89 4.40 -13.65
N SER A 184 -16.14 5.41 -12.80
CA SER A 184 -15.53 6.74 -12.90
C SER A 184 -14.73 7.06 -11.65
N LEU A 185 -13.52 7.58 -11.84
CA LEU A 185 -12.63 8.02 -10.76
C LEU A 185 -12.55 9.55 -10.75
N PRO A 186 -12.97 10.22 -9.65
CA PRO A 186 -12.91 11.68 -9.56
C PRO A 186 -11.48 12.22 -9.38
N ARG A 187 -10.56 11.36 -8.96
CA ARG A 187 -9.13 11.62 -8.73
C ARG A 187 -8.33 10.33 -8.90
N ASP A 188 -7.01 10.46 -8.91
CA ASP A 188 -6.10 9.31 -8.98
C ASP A 188 -6.34 8.33 -7.82
N ALA A 189 -6.29 7.05 -8.15
CA ALA A 189 -6.48 5.94 -7.23
C ALA A 189 -5.37 4.89 -7.43
N VAL A 190 -5.21 4.01 -6.45
CA VAL A 190 -4.47 2.75 -6.61
C VAL A 190 -5.48 1.62 -6.67
N LEU A 191 -5.46 0.84 -7.76
CA LEU A 191 -6.17 -0.42 -7.84
C LEU A 191 -5.33 -1.48 -7.13
N GLU A 192 -5.78 -1.90 -5.96
CA GLU A 192 -5.15 -2.93 -5.14
C GLU A 192 -5.77 -4.29 -5.46
N PHE A 193 -4.94 -5.33 -5.45
CA PHE A 193 -5.35 -6.71 -5.67
C PHE A 193 -4.33 -7.67 -5.07
N CYS A 194 -4.79 -8.86 -4.70
CA CYS A 194 -3.92 -9.97 -4.32
C CYS A 194 -4.07 -11.10 -5.33
N TYR A 195 -2.96 -11.76 -5.64
CA TYR A 195 -2.95 -12.90 -6.54
C TYR A 195 -2.08 -14.04 -6.00
N TYR A 196 -2.42 -15.24 -6.41
CA TYR A 196 -1.66 -16.45 -6.10
C TYR A 196 -1.31 -17.13 -7.41
N ARG A 197 -0.03 -17.47 -7.59
CA ARG A 197 0.44 -18.17 -8.78
C ARG A 197 1.23 -19.39 -8.36
N ALA A 198 0.77 -20.55 -8.80
CA ALA A 198 1.34 -21.82 -8.40
C ALA A 198 2.20 -22.47 -9.51
N PHE A 199 2.38 -21.79 -10.64
CA PHE A 199 3.03 -22.33 -11.83
C PHE A 199 3.96 -21.30 -12.48
N ARG A 200 5.23 -21.63 -12.66
CA ARG A 200 6.30 -20.74 -13.15
C ARG A 200 5.99 -19.95 -14.43
N ASN A 201 5.27 -20.56 -15.37
CA ASN A 201 4.99 -19.93 -16.68
C ASN A 201 3.70 -19.12 -16.70
N ALA A 202 2.82 -19.31 -15.72
CA ALA A 202 1.58 -18.55 -15.63
C ALA A 202 1.91 -17.08 -15.36
N ARG A 203 1.11 -16.15 -15.90
CA ARG A 203 1.29 -14.71 -15.66
C ARG A 203 -0.05 -14.06 -15.39
N LEU A 204 -0.04 -13.05 -14.52
CA LEU A 204 -1.14 -12.11 -14.38
C LEU A 204 -0.77 -10.84 -15.13
N ALA A 205 -1.59 -10.47 -16.11
CA ALA A 205 -1.50 -9.18 -16.77
C ALA A 205 -2.78 -8.37 -16.49
N ILE A 206 -2.66 -7.06 -16.27
CA ILE A 206 -3.80 -6.18 -16.06
C ILE A 206 -3.83 -5.15 -17.18
N TYR A 207 -5.00 -5.03 -17.80
CA TYR A 207 -5.26 -4.05 -18.85
C TYR A 207 -6.41 -3.14 -18.44
N ASN A 208 -6.39 -1.90 -18.87
CA ASN A 208 -7.55 -1.00 -18.78
C ASN A 208 -7.98 -0.54 -20.16
N GLU A 209 -9.25 -0.18 -20.24
CA GLU A 209 -9.90 0.42 -21.39
C GLU A 209 -10.60 1.69 -20.90
N GLN A 210 -10.17 2.85 -21.38
CA GLN A 210 -10.80 4.12 -21.02
C GLN A 210 -12.10 4.31 -21.81
N ALA A 211 -13.10 4.96 -21.24
CA ALA A 211 -14.39 5.16 -21.91
C ALA A 211 -14.28 5.99 -23.20
N SER A 212 -13.26 6.84 -23.32
CA SER A 212 -13.01 7.69 -24.49
C SER A 212 -12.08 7.07 -25.54
N SER A 213 -11.54 5.87 -25.30
CA SER A 213 -10.58 5.22 -26.19
C SER A 213 -10.84 3.73 -26.30
N GLU A 214 -10.92 3.21 -27.53
CA GLU A 214 -11.04 1.77 -27.79
C GLU A 214 -9.71 1.01 -27.58
N ASN A 215 -8.62 1.71 -27.28
CA ASN A 215 -7.32 1.09 -27.08
C ASN A 215 -7.18 0.56 -25.65
N ARG A 216 -6.83 -0.71 -25.54
CA ARG A 216 -6.45 -1.32 -24.26
C ARG A 216 -5.01 -0.99 -23.93
N THR A 217 -4.78 -0.49 -22.73
CA THR A 217 -3.43 -0.19 -22.22
C THR A 217 -3.06 -1.20 -21.14
N GLN A 218 -1.84 -1.74 -21.19
CA GLN A 218 -1.33 -2.64 -20.16
C GLN A 218 -0.85 -1.83 -18.97
N LEU A 219 -1.38 -2.12 -17.79
CA LEU A 219 -1.05 -1.46 -16.52
C LEU A 219 -0.07 -2.27 -15.69
N TYR A 220 -0.09 -3.60 -15.85
CA TYR A 220 0.66 -4.51 -15.00
C TYR A 220 1.01 -5.80 -15.72
N GLU A 221 2.16 -6.36 -15.36
CA GLU A 221 2.52 -7.75 -15.59
C GLU A 221 3.21 -8.27 -14.33
N SER A 222 2.77 -9.43 -13.83
CA SER A 222 3.43 -10.10 -12.72
C SER A 222 4.84 -10.54 -13.11
N ASP A 223 5.80 -10.44 -12.19
CA ASP A 223 7.20 -10.82 -12.45
C ASP A 223 7.36 -12.25 -12.95
N GLU A 224 8.48 -12.54 -13.60
CA GLU A 224 8.87 -13.92 -13.89
C GLU A 224 9.29 -14.62 -12.60
N ILE A 225 8.90 -15.90 -12.46
CA ILE A 225 9.31 -16.70 -11.30
C ILE A 225 10.05 -17.94 -11.74
N ASP A 226 11.22 -18.16 -11.16
CA ASP A 226 12.05 -19.34 -11.40
C ASP A 226 11.51 -20.62 -10.72
N SER A 227 10.59 -20.47 -9.77
CA SER A 227 10.01 -21.56 -8.98
C SER A 227 8.48 -21.43 -8.85
N ASN A 228 7.84 -22.39 -8.15
CA ASN A 228 6.42 -22.33 -7.81
C ASN A 228 6.26 -21.80 -6.37
N PRO A 229 6.23 -20.48 -6.13
CA PRO A 229 6.04 -19.95 -4.81
C PRO A 229 4.58 -20.14 -4.42
N HIS A 230 4.37 -20.91 -3.36
CA HIS A 230 3.04 -21.17 -2.83
C HIS A 230 2.62 -20.07 -1.85
N GLU A 231 2.69 -18.82 -2.30
CA GLU A 231 2.35 -17.64 -1.50
C GLU A 231 1.46 -16.66 -2.26
N TRP A 232 0.65 -15.93 -1.49
CA TRP A 232 -0.13 -14.81 -1.98
C TRP A 232 0.76 -13.58 -2.10
N VAL A 233 0.64 -12.87 -3.22
CA VAL A 233 1.32 -11.60 -3.49
C VAL A 233 0.24 -10.53 -3.65
N CYS A 234 0.35 -9.44 -2.89
CA CYS A 234 -0.55 -8.31 -2.99
C CYS A 234 0.20 -7.12 -3.58
N ASP A 235 -0.41 -6.51 -4.59
CA ASP A 235 0.19 -5.45 -5.39
C ASP A 235 -0.85 -4.37 -5.72
N GLY A 236 -0.38 -3.25 -6.29
CA GLY A 236 -1.25 -2.14 -6.64
C GLY A 236 -0.76 -1.34 -7.84
N VAL A 237 -1.69 -0.97 -8.72
CA VAL A 237 -1.40 -0.16 -9.91
C VAL A 237 -2.07 1.20 -9.82
N ARG A 238 -1.37 2.25 -10.25
CA ARG A 238 -1.94 3.60 -10.27
C ARG A 238 -2.93 3.75 -11.42
N LEU A 239 -4.15 4.16 -11.10
CA LEU A 239 -5.18 4.55 -12.03
C LEU A 239 -5.32 6.09 -12.00
N PRO A 240 -5.04 6.80 -13.11
CA PRO A 240 -5.29 8.24 -13.17
C PRO A 240 -6.79 8.55 -13.08
N LYS A 241 -7.13 9.78 -12.69
CA LYS A 241 -8.48 10.32 -12.81
C LYS A 241 -9.05 10.09 -14.22
N GLY A 242 -10.28 9.58 -14.31
CA GLY A 242 -10.96 9.39 -15.59
C GLY A 242 -12.12 8.40 -15.54
N ASP A 243 -12.72 8.20 -16.70
CA ASP A 243 -13.80 7.22 -16.90
C ASP A 243 -13.24 5.96 -17.57
N TYR A 244 -13.52 4.81 -16.95
CA TYR A 244 -13.01 3.51 -17.35
C TYR A 244 -14.17 2.67 -17.86
N ALA A 245 -14.06 2.17 -19.10
CA ALA A 245 -15.01 1.23 -19.67
C ALA A 245 -14.93 -0.12 -18.96
N SER A 246 -13.69 -0.61 -18.75
CA SER A 246 -13.41 -1.87 -18.08
C SER A 246 -11.95 -1.94 -17.62
N VAL A 247 -11.69 -2.78 -16.62
CA VAL A 247 -10.35 -3.22 -16.24
C VAL A 247 -10.34 -4.75 -16.28
N TYR A 248 -9.36 -5.30 -16.99
CA TYR A 248 -9.24 -6.73 -17.27
C TYR A 248 -8.05 -7.31 -16.51
N PHE A 249 -8.30 -8.34 -15.72
CA PHE A 249 -7.31 -9.24 -15.14
C PHE A 249 -7.21 -10.48 -16.03
N VAL A 250 -6.07 -10.65 -16.68
CA VAL A 250 -5.83 -11.73 -17.64
C VAL A 250 -4.84 -12.71 -17.05
N ALA A 251 -5.30 -13.94 -16.82
CA ALA A 251 -4.44 -15.06 -16.51
C ALA A 251 -3.90 -15.63 -17.82
N GLU A 252 -2.62 -15.41 -18.09
CA GLU A 252 -1.96 -15.81 -19.34
C GLU A 252 -1.04 -17.01 -19.15
N LYS A 253 -0.72 -17.67 -20.27
CA LYS A 253 0.29 -18.73 -20.35
C LYS A 253 0.02 -19.89 -19.38
N LEU A 254 -1.25 -20.20 -19.12
CA LEU A 254 -1.65 -21.42 -18.40
C LEU A 254 -1.41 -22.61 -19.34
N SER A 255 -0.24 -23.24 -19.25
CA SER A 255 0.21 -24.21 -20.26
C SER A 255 -0.53 -25.55 -20.23
N ASN A 256 -1.14 -25.91 -19.11
CA ASN A 256 -1.85 -27.18 -18.91
C ASN A 256 -2.94 -27.04 -17.83
N GLU A 257 -3.70 -28.11 -17.61
CA GLU A 257 -4.77 -28.19 -16.60
C GLU A 257 -4.31 -28.02 -15.15
N TYR A 258 -3.00 -28.19 -14.89
CA TYR A 258 -2.40 -28.06 -13.57
C TYR A 258 -1.80 -26.68 -13.30
N ALA A 259 -1.90 -25.74 -14.25
CA ALA A 259 -1.44 -24.37 -14.07
C ALA A 259 -2.56 -23.53 -13.45
N TYR A 260 -2.45 -23.23 -12.15
CA TYR A 260 -3.45 -22.47 -11.40
C TYR A 260 -3.00 -21.03 -11.15
N LEU A 261 -3.98 -20.11 -11.20
CA LEU A 261 -3.85 -18.71 -10.79
C LEU A 261 -5.09 -18.32 -9.98
N ALA A 262 -4.93 -17.50 -8.95
CA ALA A 262 -6.05 -16.95 -8.19
C ALA A 262 -5.93 -15.44 -7.97
N LEU A 263 -7.08 -14.83 -7.69
CA LEU A 263 -7.28 -13.43 -7.35
C LEU A 263 -8.10 -13.33 -6.07
N ASP A 264 -7.76 -12.34 -5.26
CA ASP A 264 -8.49 -11.97 -4.05
C ASP A 264 -8.34 -10.46 -3.78
N GLN A 265 -9.20 -9.90 -2.92
CA GLN A 265 -9.12 -8.54 -2.37
C GLN A 265 -8.90 -7.43 -3.40
N ILE A 266 -9.73 -7.38 -4.45
CA ILE A 266 -9.69 -6.30 -5.43
C ILE A 266 -10.38 -5.06 -4.85
N GLY A 267 -9.72 -3.91 -4.91
CA GLY A 267 -10.24 -2.67 -4.34
C GLY A 267 -9.54 -1.40 -4.83
N LEU A 268 -10.02 -0.26 -4.34
CA LEU A 268 -9.43 1.05 -4.59
C LEU A 268 -8.88 1.64 -3.30
N ALA A 269 -7.64 2.12 -3.34
CA ALA A 269 -6.98 2.84 -2.27
C ALA A 269 -6.52 4.23 -2.69
N ASP A 270 -6.53 5.13 -1.72
CA ASP A 270 -6.10 6.50 -1.87
C ASP A 270 -4.57 6.56 -1.93
N PRO A 271 -3.95 7.05 -3.03
CA PRO A 271 -2.49 7.09 -3.14
C PRO A 271 -1.82 7.97 -2.07
N LEU A 272 -2.55 8.95 -1.51
CA LEU A 272 -2.01 9.85 -0.49
C LEU A 272 -2.17 9.28 0.92
N ARG A 273 -3.27 8.58 1.18
CA ARG A 273 -3.63 8.11 2.53
C ARG A 273 -3.34 6.62 2.75
N ALA A 274 -3.15 5.85 1.70
CA ALA A 274 -3.03 4.39 1.72
C ALA A 274 -4.17 3.71 2.50
N VAL A 275 -5.40 4.22 2.31
CA VAL A 275 -6.63 3.66 2.88
C VAL A 275 -7.63 3.45 1.77
N SER A 276 -8.58 2.53 1.97
CA SER A 276 -9.63 2.26 0.99
C SER A 276 -10.45 3.53 0.67
N MET A 277 -10.60 3.83 -0.61
CA MET A 277 -11.43 4.94 -1.10
C MET A 277 -12.93 4.64 -1.02
N CYS A 278 -13.30 3.37 -0.80
CA CYS A 278 -14.68 2.92 -0.81
C CYS A 278 -15.27 2.69 0.58
N GLN A 279 -14.47 2.83 1.63
CA GLN A 279 -14.86 2.51 3.01
C GLN A 279 -15.90 3.49 3.59
N SER A 280 -15.84 4.78 3.23
CA SER A 280 -16.81 5.81 3.65
C SER A 280 -18.19 5.63 3.01
N GLN A 281 -18.25 5.03 1.82
CA GLN A 281 -19.50 4.83 1.06
C GLN A 281 -20.28 3.60 1.50
N MET A 282 -19.64 2.68 2.24
CA MET A 282 -20.24 1.47 2.77
C MET A 282 -20.81 1.65 4.19
N THR A 283 -20.32 2.62 4.96
CA THR A 283 -20.75 2.87 6.35
C THR A 283 -21.96 3.79 6.50
N ASN A 284 -22.27 4.63 5.49
CA ASN A 284 -23.46 5.49 5.50
C ASN A 284 -24.80 4.74 5.42
N ALA A 285 -24.76 3.41 5.31
CA ALA A 285 -25.91 2.52 5.45
C ALA A 285 -26.26 2.14 6.89
N ALA A 286 -25.31 2.29 7.83
CA ALA A 286 -25.42 1.76 9.18
C ALA A 286 -25.59 2.86 10.25
N THR A 287 -26.14 4.01 9.89
CA THR A 287 -26.57 5.02 10.89
C THR A 287 -28.04 4.84 11.25
N SER A 288 -28.34 3.70 11.85
CA SER A 288 -29.34 3.56 12.91
C SER A 288 -29.06 2.29 13.72
N SER A 289 -27.96 2.30 14.47
CA SER A 289 -27.86 1.79 15.86
C SER A 289 -26.40 1.57 16.26
N HIS A 290 -25.99 2.36 17.26
CA HIS A 290 -25.04 2.06 18.34
C HIS A 290 -23.69 1.35 18.07
N LEU A 291 -22.61 2.16 18.13
CA LEU A 291 -21.29 1.98 18.77
C LEU A 291 -20.65 0.58 18.99
N SER A 292 -19.38 0.53 18.55
CA SER A 292 -18.25 -0.33 18.99
C SER A 292 -18.22 -1.73 18.37
N SER A 293 -17.10 -2.26 17.84
CA SER A 293 -15.73 -2.21 18.36
C SER A 293 -14.63 -2.35 17.29
N GLN A 294 -13.43 -1.92 17.66
CA GLN A 294 -12.14 -2.14 17.01
C GLN A 294 -11.77 -3.64 16.95
N LEU A 295 -11.06 -4.08 15.91
CA LEU A 295 -9.73 -4.73 16.07
C LEU A 295 -9.00 -4.91 14.73
N LEU A 296 -7.67 -4.79 14.82
CA LEU A 296 -6.62 -4.94 13.82
C LEU A 296 -6.64 -6.27 13.03
N LEU A 297 -6.02 -6.25 11.84
CA LEU A 297 -4.83 -7.08 11.55
C LEU A 297 -4.04 -6.55 10.33
N LEU A 298 -2.91 -5.91 10.65
CA LEU A 298 -1.71 -5.87 9.82
C LEU A 298 -1.16 -7.29 9.69
N LYS A 299 -0.78 -7.71 8.46
CA LYS A 299 0.44 -8.49 8.21
C LYS A 299 0.82 -8.49 6.73
N SER A 300 1.97 -7.88 6.47
CA SER A 300 2.96 -8.24 5.44
C SER A 300 2.61 -8.02 3.96
N ALA A 301 3.13 -6.91 3.40
CA ALA A 301 3.57 -6.88 2.00
C ALA A 301 5.02 -6.37 1.95
N LYS A 302 5.91 -7.23 1.45
CA LYS A 302 7.30 -6.93 1.12
C LYS A 302 7.29 -6.08 -0.16
N ILE A 303 8.00 -4.97 -0.13
CA ILE A 303 8.41 -4.25 -1.34
C ILE A 303 9.69 -4.90 -1.86
N PHE A 304 9.69 -5.17 -3.16
CA PHE A 304 10.76 -5.54 -4.08
C PHE A 304 12.21 -5.21 -3.66
N PRO A 305 13.18 -6.12 -3.90
CA PRO A 305 14.60 -5.78 -3.92
C PRO A 305 15.09 -5.52 -5.36
N SER A 306 16.11 -4.67 -5.49
CA SER A 306 17.11 -4.74 -6.55
C SER A 306 18.51 -4.51 -5.93
N PRO A 307 19.62 -4.85 -6.62
CA PRO A 307 20.46 -5.95 -6.18
C PRO A 307 21.79 -5.53 -5.52
N THR A 308 22.39 -6.49 -4.80
CA THR A 308 23.84 -6.59 -4.44
C THR A 308 24.41 -5.49 -3.53
N GLN A 309 25.29 -5.69 -2.54
CA GLN A 309 26.22 -6.77 -2.17
C GLN A 309 26.80 -6.49 -0.75
N ILE A 310 27.39 -7.54 -0.15
CA ILE A 310 28.44 -7.54 0.91
C ILE A 310 28.04 -7.67 2.40
N ARG A 311 28.56 -8.79 2.95
CA ARG A 311 28.66 -9.25 4.35
C ARG A 311 29.23 -8.20 5.32
N LYS A 312 28.72 -8.16 6.56
CA LYS A 312 29.45 -8.52 7.81
C LYS A 312 28.52 -8.55 9.03
N LYS A 313 28.93 -9.38 10.01
CA LYS A 313 28.25 -9.82 11.26
C LYS A 313 28.36 -8.75 12.39
N PRO A 314 27.74 -8.96 13.57
CA PRO A 314 26.89 -7.97 14.24
C PRO A 314 27.54 -7.36 15.48
N GLU A 315 27.01 -6.24 15.97
CA GLU A 315 27.23 -5.84 17.36
C GLU A 315 26.04 -5.06 17.93
N ILE A 316 25.86 -5.27 19.23
CA ILE A 316 24.70 -5.07 20.08
C ILE A 316 24.62 -3.60 20.52
N SER A 317 23.43 -3.01 20.60
CA SER A 317 23.20 -1.96 21.61
C SER A 317 21.72 -1.77 21.97
N SER A 318 21.56 -1.54 23.27
CA SER A 318 20.37 -1.38 24.10
C SER A 318 19.68 -0.02 23.94
N ILE A 319 18.36 0.00 24.12
CA ILE A 319 17.50 1.18 24.10
C ILE A 319 17.23 1.61 25.56
N LEU A 320 17.38 2.90 25.86
CA LEU A 320 16.82 3.55 27.05
C LEU A 320 15.59 4.33 26.60
N GLU A 321 14.43 4.02 27.19
CA GLU A 321 13.18 4.77 27.03
C GLU A 321 13.10 5.87 28.10
N ILE A 322 12.78 7.09 27.68
CA ILE A 322 12.16 8.15 28.49
C ILE A 322 10.84 8.49 27.79
#